data_AF-A0A2S2PMK4-F1
#
_entry.id   AF-A0A2S2PMK4-F1
#
_cell.length_a   1.000
_cell.length_b   1.000
_cell.length_c   1.000
_cell.angle_alpha   90.00
_cell.angle_beta   90.00
_cell.angle_gamma   90.00
#
_symmetry.space_group_name_H-M   'P 1'
#
loop_
_entity.id
_entity.type
_entity.pdbx_description
1 polymer ?
#
loop_
_entity_poly.entity_id
_entity_poly.type
_entity_poly.pdbx_seq_one_letter_code
_entity_poly.pdbx_strand_id
1 'polypeptide(L)'
;MLGGGRFSAAIFKGEEVIVHKTFHSYTVRAKQGGSQSTQDRSKGGCKSAGASLRRYNEASQLKHIQEILSSWLHHIKLCNLIFYRAIGPNNRNILFGGSNPLINKNDSRLCQIPFGTKKATFAEVQKVHNQLSTVLVYDSKDIINNSIKNYVLKLFKKRKNTESRTKKIVEKPIKDIQNLNENIRLSSISDSSENDGENKIVESPESKIFENNSSILSNGLITKKRKKRKKKPKTTITVKCAEVEEVKKLLLQTIEEKDSEALSKCLLLEDSNNLITKEYLEKSLNEPIDESNNTILHLASTYCLHNHIYLLLQYGSNPIHKNKDAKTPYELAPDKSTRKVFRKFMAVFPDKYDYDKSRLPGPLTEELQEELKERKKAKQKRAKERKVAEEL
;
A
#
# COMPACT_ATOMS: atom_id res chain seq x y z
N MET A 1 3.71 -9.70 17.30
CA MET A 1 4.12 -10.33 16.01
C MET A 1 5.19 -9.48 15.34
N LEU A 2 6.30 -10.11 14.92
CA LEU A 2 7.49 -9.48 14.35
C LEU A 2 7.93 -10.18 13.06
N GLY A 3 8.31 -9.41 12.04
CA GLY A 3 9.01 -9.92 10.86
C GLY A 3 9.03 -8.96 9.68
N GLY A 4 10.14 -8.97 8.92
CA GLY A 4 10.29 -8.17 7.70
C GLY A 4 10.14 -6.66 7.93
N GLY A 5 10.65 -6.17 9.06
CA GLY A 5 10.54 -4.76 9.45
C GLY A 5 9.16 -4.33 9.94
N ARG A 6 8.21 -5.26 10.15
CA ARG A 6 6.90 -4.96 10.71
C ARG A 6 6.80 -5.43 12.15
N PHE A 7 6.19 -4.57 12.97
CA PHE A 7 5.77 -4.88 14.33
C PHE A 7 4.27 -4.64 14.46
N SER A 8 3.59 -5.59 15.11
CA SER A 8 2.19 -5.44 15.51
C SER A 8 2.01 -6.17 16.83
N ALA A 9 1.52 -5.48 17.84
CA ALA A 9 1.21 -6.02 19.16
C ALA A 9 -0.09 -5.41 19.68
N ALA A 10 -0.83 -6.18 20.47
CA ALA A 10 -2.02 -5.73 21.15
C ALA A 10 -2.24 -6.55 22.43
N ILE A 11 -2.92 -5.93 23.40
CA ILE A 11 -3.34 -6.55 24.67
C ILE A 11 -4.86 -6.59 24.65
N PHE A 12 -5.42 -7.76 24.94
CA PHE A 12 -6.84 -8.03 24.89
C PHE A 12 -7.37 -8.39 26.28
N LYS A 13 -8.61 -8.01 26.55
CA LYS A 13 -9.40 -8.50 27.69
C LYS A 13 -10.72 -9.02 27.14
N GLY A 14 -10.83 -10.34 27.02
CA GLY A 14 -11.92 -10.94 26.24
C GLY A 14 -11.84 -10.51 24.78
N GLU A 15 -12.92 -9.98 24.22
CA GLU A 15 -12.96 -9.48 22.84
C GLU A 15 -12.45 -8.03 22.70
N GLU A 16 -12.30 -7.32 23.81
CA GLU A 16 -11.93 -5.91 23.81
C GLU A 16 -10.42 -5.70 23.70
N VAL A 17 -10.03 -4.70 22.92
CA VAL A 17 -8.62 -4.30 22.76
C VAL A 17 -8.31 -3.19 23.75
N ILE A 18 -7.48 -3.48 24.76
CA ILE A 18 -7.06 -2.49 25.74
C ILE A 18 -6.06 -1.51 25.11
N VAL A 19 -5.00 -2.06 24.51
CA VAL A 19 -3.95 -1.27 23.85
C VAL A 19 -3.44 -2.01 22.64
N HIS A 20 -3.11 -1.28 21.59
CA HIS A 20 -2.49 -1.84 20.40
C HIS A 20 -1.50 -0.86 19.79
N LYS A 21 -0.48 -1.40 19.11
CA LYS A 21 0.50 -0.60 18.38
C LYS A 21 0.99 -1.37 17.18
N THR A 22 1.06 -0.67 16.05
CA THR A 22 1.61 -1.21 14.82
C THR A 22 2.50 -0.18 14.15
N PHE A 23 3.59 -0.64 13.54
CA PHE A 23 4.41 0.21 12.69
C PHE A 23 5.27 -0.63 11.74
N HIS A 24 5.79 0.02 10.71
CA HIS A 24 6.64 -0.59 9.71
C HIS A 24 7.88 0.28 9.46
N SER A 25 9.04 -0.36 9.51
CA SER A 25 10.33 0.22 9.16
C SER A 25 10.91 -0.53 7.95
N TYR A 26 11.56 0.20 7.06
CA TYR A 26 12.20 -0.39 5.89
C TYR A 26 13.56 -0.99 6.27
N THR A 27 13.58 -2.29 6.56
CA THR A 27 14.78 -3.03 7.02
C THR A 27 15.25 -4.13 6.06
N VAL A 28 14.39 -4.54 5.11
CA VAL A 28 14.70 -5.62 4.16
C VAL A 28 15.03 -5.08 2.76
N ARG A 29 15.88 -5.78 2.01
CA ARG A 29 16.22 -5.43 0.62
C ARG A 29 15.09 -5.86 -0.33
N ALA A 30 14.63 -4.96 -1.19
CA ALA A 30 13.49 -5.20 -2.08
C ALA A 30 13.68 -6.34 -3.11
N LYS A 31 14.89 -6.55 -3.65
CA LYS A 31 15.15 -7.53 -4.73
C LYS A 31 15.66 -8.89 -4.26
N GLN A 32 16.40 -8.96 -3.16
CA GLN A 32 17.09 -10.19 -2.72
C GLN A 32 16.43 -10.84 -1.49
N GLY A 33 15.57 -10.11 -0.77
CA GLY A 33 15.05 -10.54 0.52
C GLY A 33 16.13 -10.57 1.61
N GLY A 34 15.73 -10.78 2.86
CA GLY A 34 16.63 -10.86 4.01
C GLY A 34 16.90 -9.53 4.73
N SER A 35 17.20 -9.61 6.03
CA SER A 35 17.62 -8.49 6.88
C SER A 35 19.05 -8.06 6.59
N GLN A 36 19.34 -6.77 6.75
CA GLN A 36 20.67 -6.21 6.50
C GLN A 36 21.72 -6.81 7.44
N SER A 37 21.37 -6.99 8.72
CA SER A 37 22.22 -7.65 9.73
C SER A 37 22.67 -9.07 9.33
N THR A 38 21.83 -9.85 8.66
CA THR A 38 22.20 -11.20 8.19
C THR A 38 23.21 -11.13 7.05
N GLN A 39 23.04 -10.16 6.15
CA GLN A 39 23.96 -9.93 5.03
C GLN A 39 25.32 -9.40 5.50
N ASP A 40 25.32 -8.54 6.50
CA ASP A 40 26.55 -7.95 7.02
C ASP A 40 27.44 -9.01 7.69
N ARG A 41 26.83 -10.03 8.31
CA ARG A 41 27.54 -11.20 8.86
C ARG A 41 28.10 -12.13 7.78
N SER A 42 27.46 -12.22 6.61
CA SER A 42 27.83 -13.19 5.57
C SER A 42 28.82 -12.66 4.54
N LYS A 43 28.74 -11.38 4.16
CA LYS A 43 29.55 -10.81 3.05
C LYS A 43 30.42 -9.62 3.45
N GLY A 44 30.63 -9.38 4.74
CA GLY A 44 31.39 -8.22 5.23
C GLY A 44 30.62 -6.92 4.96
N GLY A 45 29.95 -6.40 5.97
CA GLY A 45 28.92 -5.38 5.82
C GLY A 45 29.23 -4.21 4.86
N CYS A 46 28.51 -4.18 3.74
CA CYS A 46 28.60 -3.13 2.72
C CYS A 46 28.39 -1.73 3.34
N LYS A 47 29.26 -0.76 2.99
CA LYS A 47 29.23 0.62 3.51
C LYS A 47 28.35 1.59 2.70
N SER A 48 27.57 1.11 1.74
CA SER A 48 26.70 1.98 0.93
C SER A 48 25.67 2.74 1.77
N ALA A 49 25.24 3.91 1.29
CA ALA A 49 24.21 4.73 1.95
C ALA A 49 22.92 3.93 2.26
N GLY A 50 22.48 3.09 1.31
CA GLY A 50 21.31 2.23 1.52
C GLY A 50 21.51 1.12 2.56
N ALA A 51 22.74 0.61 2.72
CA ALA A 51 23.05 -0.34 3.79
C ALA A 51 23.07 0.35 5.16
N SER A 52 23.66 1.55 5.26
CA SER A 52 23.66 2.35 6.48
C SER A 52 22.24 2.70 6.94
N LEU A 53 21.39 3.16 6.02
CA LEU A 53 19.98 3.49 6.33
C LEU A 53 19.20 2.28 6.88
N ARG A 54 19.42 1.08 6.31
CA ARG A 54 18.77 -0.14 6.82
C ARG A 54 19.28 -0.53 8.21
N ARG A 55 20.58 -0.35 8.51
CA ARG A 55 21.12 -0.58 9.86
C ARG A 55 20.52 0.39 10.87
N TYR A 56 20.45 1.67 10.51
CA TYR A 56 19.82 2.69 11.34
C TYR A 56 18.34 2.35 11.59
N ASN A 57 17.61 1.96 10.56
CA ASN A 57 16.20 1.55 10.70
C ASN A 57 16.04 0.29 11.56
N GLU A 58 16.93 -0.70 11.44
CA GLU A 58 16.93 -1.90 12.29
C GLU A 58 17.17 -1.53 13.77
N ALA A 59 18.16 -0.68 14.05
CA ALA A 59 18.47 -0.21 15.40
C ALA A 59 17.35 0.65 16.00
N SER A 60 16.82 1.60 15.22
CA SER A 60 15.69 2.45 15.64
C SER A 60 14.43 1.62 15.90
N GLN A 61 14.16 0.63 15.04
CA GLN A 61 13.04 -0.29 15.25
C GLN A 61 13.19 -1.08 16.55
N LEU A 62 14.39 -1.58 16.85
CA LEU A 62 14.66 -2.28 18.10
C LEU A 62 14.37 -1.36 19.30
N LYS A 63 14.93 -0.13 19.31
CA LYS A 63 14.72 0.84 20.40
C LYS A 63 13.24 1.14 20.61
N HIS A 64 12.49 1.39 19.53
CA HIS A 64 11.07 1.70 19.60
C HIS A 64 10.23 0.52 20.11
N ILE A 65 10.55 -0.72 19.72
CA ILE A 65 9.88 -1.92 20.26
C ILE A 65 10.14 -2.03 21.76
N GLN A 66 11.37 -1.80 22.20
CA GLN A 66 11.73 -1.89 23.61
C GLN A 66 11.01 -0.84 24.46
N GLU A 67 10.90 0.39 23.96
CA GLU A 67 10.17 1.48 24.60
C GLU A 67 8.67 1.14 24.76
N ILE A 68 8.03 0.64 23.70
CA ILE A 68 6.62 0.22 23.75
C ILE A 68 6.42 -0.90 24.78
N LEU A 69 7.24 -1.95 24.73
CA LEU A 69 7.13 -3.07 25.66
C LEU A 69 7.39 -2.65 27.11
N SER A 70 8.31 -1.68 27.33
CA SER A 70 8.56 -1.12 28.65
C SER A 70 7.34 -0.35 29.17
N SER A 71 6.70 0.45 28.31
CA SER A 71 5.45 1.15 28.67
C SER A 71 4.29 0.20 28.98
N TRP A 72 4.30 -0.98 28.35
CA TRP A 72 3.26 -2.00 28.50
C TRP A 72 3.55 -3.02 29.61
N LEU A 73 4.68 -2.90 30.31
CA LEU A 73 5.15 -3.91 31.26
C LEU A 73 4.14 -4.14 32.40
N HIS A 74 3.41 -3.11 32.83
CA HIS A 74 2.31 -3.24 33.79
C HIS A 74 1.17 -4.12 33.25
N HIS A 75 0.73 -3.89 32.02
CA HIS A 75 -0.31 -4.70 31.39
C HIS A 75 0.15 -6.13 31.09
N ILE A 76 1.40 -6.32 30.66
CA ILE A 76 1.99 -7.64 30.37
C ILE A 76 2.05 -8.51 31.64
N LYS A 77 2.30 -7.92 32.81
CA LYS A 77 2.27 -8.64 34.09
C LYS A 77 0.87 -9.20 34.41
N LEU A 78 -0.19 -8.52 34.01
CA LEU A 78 -1.57 -8.95 34.24
C LEU A 78 -2.04 -10.04 33.25
N CYS A 79 -1.35 -10.22 32.12
CA CYS A 79 -1.73 -11.21 31.12
C CYS A 79 -1.52 -12.65 31.62
N ASN A 80 -2.52 -13.52 31.38
CA ASN A 80 -2.41 -14.95 31.63
C ASN A 80 -1.55 -15.66 30.57
N LEU A 81 -1.66 -15.25 29.30
CA LEU A 81 -0.94 -15.86 28.17
C LEU A 81 -0.35 -14.77 27.27
N ILE A 82 0.84 -15.02 26.75
CA ILE A 82 1.58 -14.12 25.87
C ILE A 82 1.88 -14.86 24.57
N PHE A 83 1.08 -14.59 23.54
CA PHE A 83 1.29 -15.17 22.22
C PHE A 83 2.26 -14.35 21.38
N TYR A 84 3.29 -14.99 20.85
CA TYR A 84 4.27 -14.32 20.01
C TYR A 84 4.54 -15.06 18.69
N ARG A 85 5.00 -14.26 17.73
CA ARG A 85 5.66 -14.74 16.51
C ARG A 85 6.83 -13.84 16.23
N ALA A 86 8.01 -14.43 16.20
CA ALA A 86 9.26 -13.79 15.82
C ALA A 86 10.00 -14.72 14.84
N ILE A 87 10.01 -14.34 13.55
CA ILE A 87 10.59 -15.15 12.49
C ILE A 87 12.10 -14.94 12.45
N GLY A 88 12.89 -16.00 12.61
CA GLY A 88 14.34 -15.96 12.56
C GLY A 88 15.02 -15.43 13.85
N PRO A 89 16.34 -15.63 13.98
CA PRO A 89 17.07 -15.33 15.20
C PRO A 89 17.07 -13.85 15.56
N ASN A 90 17.20 -12.96 14.57
CA ASN A 90 17.24 -11.51 14.81
C ASN A 90 15.96 -10.99 15.48
N ASN A 91 14.78 -11.40 14.99
CA ASN A 91 13.51 -10.97 15.58
C ASN A 91 13.28 -11.58 16.97
N ARG A 92 13.79 -12.79 17.23
CA ARG A 92 13.73 -13.41 18.56
C ARG A 92 14.63 -12.68 19.55
N ASN A 93 15.80 -12.23 19.10
CA ASN A 93 16.74 -11.45 19.91
C ASN A 93 16.15 -10.10 20.35
N ILE A 94 15.26 -9.50 19.56
CA ILE A 94 14.55 -8.26 19.95
C ILE A 94 13.66 -8.47 21.18
N LEU A 95 13.02 -9.63 21.31
CA LEU A 95 12.12 -9.93 22.43
C LEU A 95 12.85 -10.50 23.65
N PHE A 96 13.77 -11.44 23.40
CA PHE A 96 14.33 -12.32 24.44
C PHE A 96 15.84 -12.16 24.63
N GLY A 97 16.48 -11.27 23.87
CA GLY A 97 17.93 -11.10 23.87
C GLY A 97 18.38 -9.70 24.27
N GLY A 98 19.71 -9.52 24.35
CA GLY A 98 20.36 -8.32 24.88
C GLY A 98 20.62 -8.42 26.38
N SER A 99 21.33 -7.42 26.92
CA SER A 99 21.76 -7.38 28.33
C SER A 99 20.59 -7.24 29.32
N ASN A 100 19.42 -6.80 28.85
CA ASN A 100 18.23 -6.65 29.68
C ASN A 100 16.96 -7.11 28.91
N PRO A 101 16.65 -8.42 28.93
CA PRO A 101 15.51 -8.95 28.19
C PRO A 101 14.19 -8.48 28.83
N LEU A 102 13.32 -7.88 28.02
CA LEU A 102 12.03 -7.34 28.47
C LEU A 102 11.03 -8.44 28.85
N ILE A 103 11.18 -9.60 28.23
CA ILE A 103 10.39 -10.79 28.52
C ILE A 103 11.35 -11.95 28.70
N ASN A 104 11.25 -12.65 29.83
CA ASN A 104 12.08 -13.81 30.09
C ASN A 104 11.71 -14.94 29.12
N LYS A 105 12.71 -15.54 28.46
CA LYS A 105 12.52 -16.66 27.54
C LYS A 105 11.87 -17.88 28.19
N ASN A 106 12.06 -18.04 29.51
CA ASN A 106 11.53 -19.16 30.29
C ASN A 106 10.20 -18.84 30.99
N ASP A 107 9.51 -17.77 30.60
CA ASP A 107 8.17 -17.46 31.12
C ASP A 107 7.16 -18.52 30.64
N SER A 108 6.50 -19.21 31.57
CA SER A 108 5.49 -20.25 31.28
C SER A 108 4.28 -19.72 30.49
N ARG A 109 4.02 -18.40 30.55
CA ARG A 109 2.93 -17.73 29.83
C ARG A 109 3.25 -17.53 28.36
N LEU A 110 4.51 -17.69 27.94
CA LEU A 110 4.91 -17.50 26.55
C LEU A 110 4.50 -18.68 25.68
N CYS A 111 3.68 -18.40 24.67
CA CYS A 111 3.27 -19.38 23.68
C CYS A 111 3.59 -18.89 22.26
N GLN A 112 4.17 -19.77 21.45
CA GLN A 112 4.30 -19.48 20.02
C GLN A 112 2.94 -19.70 19.35
N ILE A 113 2.57 -18.82 18.41
CA ILE A 113 1.32 -18.98 17.65
C ILE A 113 1.36 -20.32 16.86
N PRO A 114 0.41 -21.25 17.10
CA PRO A 114 0.48 -22.64 16.63
C PRO A 114 0.03 -22.84 15.16
N PHE A 115 -0.23 -21.76 14.42
CA PHE A 115 -0.67 -21.80 13.03
C PHE A 115 -0.02 -20.73 12.18
N GLY A 116 -0.11 -20.89 10.86
CA GLY A 116 0.46 -19.95 9.90
C GLY A 116 -0.27 -18.60 9.91
N THR A 117 0.48 -17.53 10.17
CA THR A 117 -0.05 -16.14 10.16
C THR A 117 0.49 -15.34 8.97
N LYS A 118 -0.24 -14.29 8.58
CA LYS A 118 0.16 -13.35 7.52
C LYS A 118 1.13 -12.27 8.02
N LYS A 119 1.30 -11.20 7.23
CA LYS A 119 2.11 -10.02 7.59
C LYS A 119 1.62 -9.43 8.92
N ALA A 120 2.54 -8.93 9.74
CA ALA A 120 2.19 -8.31 11.01
C ALA A 120 1.45 -6.98 10.75
N THR A 121 0.14 -7.00 10.90
CA THR A 121 -0.78 -5.84 10.88
C THR A 121 -1.71 -5.96 12.08
N PHE A 122 -2.47 -4.89 12.39
CA PHE A 122 -3.43 -4.95 13.50
C PHE A 122 -4.56 -5.94 13.21
N ALA A 123 -5.13 -5.90 12.00
CA ALA A 123 -6.15 -6.83 11.55
C ALA A 123 -5.70 -8.30 11.64
N GLU A 124 -4.42 -8.59 11.37
CA GLU A 124 -3.90 -9.95 11.53
C GLU A 124 -3.77 -10.33 13.01
N VAL A 125 -3.39 -9.41 13.90
CA VAL A 125 -3.36 -9.66 15.36
C VAL A 125 -4.77 -9.94 15.88
N GLN A 126 -5.78 -9.15 15.48
CA GLN A 126 -7.18 -9.39 15.84
C GLN A 126 -7.66 -10.75 15.32
N LYS A 127 -7.34 -11.10 14.06
CA LYS A 127 -7.68 -12.41 13.51
C LYS A 127 -7.03 -13.55 14.29
N VAL A 128 -5.76 -13.43 14.65
CA VAL A 128 -5.03 -14.41 15.46
C VAL A 128 -5.67 -14.56 16.83
N HIS A 129 -5.99 -13.44 17.48
CA HIS A 129 -6.69 -13.43 18.77
C HIS A 129 -8.01 -14.19 18.68
N ASN A 130 -8.87 -13.83 17.72
CA ASN A 130 -10.17 -14.48 17.53
C ASN A 130 -10.01 -15.98 17.29
N GLN A 131 -9.02 -16.40 16.49
CA GLN A 131 -8.79 -17.82 16.24
C GLN A 131 -8.28 -18.58 17.47
N LEU A 132 -7.55 -17.91 18.38
CA LEU A 132 -7.08 -18.49 19.64
C LEU A 132 -8.18 -18.50 20.72
N SER A 133 -9.11 -17.55 20.69
CA SER A 133 -10.21 -17.45 21.65
C SER A 133 -11.45 -18.25 21.25
N THR A 134 -11.55 -18.71 19.99
CA THR A 134 -12.69 -19.51 19.52
C THR A 134 -12.51 -20.99 19.76
N VAL A 135 -13.54 -21.64 20.31
CA VAL A 135 -13.68 -23.09 20.35
C VAL A 135 -14.36 -23.55 19.05
N LEU A 136 -13.75 -24.52 18.38
CA LEU A 136 -14.33 -25.15 17.18
C LEU A 136 -14.95 -26.50 17.59
N VAL A 137 -16.26 -26.61 17.40
CA VAL A 137 -17.01 -27.86 17.65
C VAL A 137 -17.11 -28.64 16.35
N TYR A 138 -16.83 -29.94 16.43
CA TYR A 138 -16.91 -30.87 15.30
C TYR A 138 -17.73 -32.09 15.71
N ASP A 139 -18.54 -32.60 14.79
CA ASP A 139 -19.46 -33.71 15.07
C ASP A 139 -18.74 -35.05 15.28
N SER A 140 -17.54 -35.23 14.70
CA SER A 140 -16.76 -36.46 14.86
C SER A 140 -15.25 -36.21 14.80
N LYS A 141 -14.49 -37.11 15.45
CA LYS A 141 -13.01 -37.09 15.47
C LYS A 141 -12.41 -37.23 14.06
N ASP A 142 -13.08 -37.95 13.16
CA ASP A 142 -12.61 -38.15 11.79
C ASP A 142 -12.64 -36.87 10.96
N ILE A 143 -13.64 -36.01 11.19
CA ILE A 143 -13.75 -34.70 10.52
C ILE A 143 -12.58 -33.80 10.95
N ILE A 144 -12.21 -33.82 12.23
CA ILE A 144 -11.06 -33.07 12.76
C ILE A 144 -9.77 -33.54 12.09
N ASN A 145 -9.50 -34.84 12.11
CA ASN A 145 -8.30 -35.42 11.54
C ASN A 145 -8.17 -35.14 10.04
N ASN A 146 -9.28 -35.24 9.30
CA ASN A 146 -9.31 -34.88 7.88
C ASN A 146 -9.11 -33.38 7.65
N SER A 147 -9.68 -32.51 8.48
CA SER A 147 -9.47 -31.05 8.42
C SER A 147 -8.00 -30.68 8.64
N ILE A 148 -7.35 -31.27 9.65
CA ILE A 148 -5.93 -31.08 9.94
C ILE A 148 -5.08 -31.61 8.79
N LYS A 149 -5.32 -32.85 8.32
CA LYS A 149 -4.60 -33.42 7.17
C LYS A 149 -4.72 -32.54 5.93
N ASN A 150 -5.92 -32.04 5.64
CA ASN A 150 -6.15 -31.14 4.50
C ASN A 150 -5.46 -29.78 4.64
N TYR A 151 -5.43 -29.21 5.85
CA TYR A 151 -4.69 -27.98 6.13
C TYR A 151 -3.19 -28.17 5.89
N VAL A 152 -2.62 -29.24 6.45
CA VAL A 152 -1.21 -29.61 6.30
C VAL A 152 -0.88 -29.86 4.82
N LEU A 153 -1.68 -30.64 4.11
CA LEU A 153 -1.51 -30.91 2.67
C LEU A 153 -1.56 -29.63 1.82
N LYS A 154 -2.43 -28.66 2.15
CA LYS A 154 -2.47 -27.36 1.47
C LYS A 154 -1.21 -26.54 1.72
N LEU A 155 -0.61 -26.60 2.91
CA LEU A 155 0.65 -25.92 3.19
C LEU A 155 1.81 -26.49 2.34
N PHE A 156 1.87 -27.81 2.16
CA PHE A 156 2.91 -28.46 1.37
C PHE A 156 2.72 -28.34 -0.15
N LYS A 157 1.48 -28.42 -0.66
CA LYS A 157 1.21 -28.20 -2.10
C LYS A 157 1.61 -26.79 -2.56
N LYS A 158 1.50 -25.79 -1.68
CA LYS A 158 1.88 -24.40 -2.01
C LYS A 158 3.39 -24.20 -2.18
N ARG A 159 4.22 -25.04 -1.54
CA ARG A 159 5.69 -25.02 -1.69
C ARG A 159 6.17 -25.57 -3.05
N LYS A 160 5.56 -26.65 -3.54
CA LYS A 160 5.92 -27.25 -4.85
C LYS A 160 5.65 -26.30 -6.04
N ASN A 161 4.60 -25.48 -5.97
CA ASN A 161 4.30 -24.49 -7.02
C ASN A 161 5.20 -23.24 -6.97
N THR A 162 5.96 -23.01 -5.89
CA THR A 162 6.89 -21.88 -5.79
C THR A 162 8.31 -22.25 -6.24
N GLU A 163 8.71 -23.51 -6.13
CA GLU A 163 10.01 -24.01 -6.63
C GLU A 163 10.05 -24.09 -8.16
N SER A 164 8.91 -24.33 -8.81
CA SER A 164 8.80 -24.37 -10.29
C SER A 164 8.92 -23.00 -10.97
N ARG A 165 9.02 -21.89 -10.23
CA ARG A 165 9.23 -20.54 -10.79
C ARG A 165 10.68 -20.03 -10.74
N THR A 166 11.61 -20.77 -10.15
CA THR A 166 13.02 -20.36 -10.01
C THR A 166 14.02 -21.30 -10.68
N LYS A 167 13.73 -21.76 -11.91
CA LYS A 167 14.75 -22.29 -12.83
C LYS A 167 14.43 -21.89 -14.28
N LYS A 168 14.89 -20.70 -14.68
CA LYS A 168 15.33 -20.42 -16.05
C LYS A 168 16.68 -19.74 -15.94
N ILE A 169 17.70 -20.56 -15.73
CA ILE A 169 19.08 -20.21 -16.08
C ILE A 169 19.13 -20.48 -17.59
N VAL A 170 19.45 -19.47 -18.38
CA VAL A 170 19.67 -19.64 -19.82
C VAL A 170 21.09 -20.18 -19.97
N GLU A 171 21.20 -21.48 -20.26
CA GLU A 171 22.43 -22.11 -20.70
C GLU A 171 22.71 -21.66 -22.15
N LYS A 172 23.92 -21.13 -22.40
CA LYS A 172 24.44 -20.93 -23.75
C LYS A 172 24.94 -22.29 -24.29
N PRO A 173 24.78 -22.58 -25.59
CA PRO A 173 25.06 -23.90 -26.14
C PRO A 173 26.57 -24.12 -26.27
N ILE A 174 27.04 -25.27 -25.78
CA ILE A 174 28.34 -25.84 -26.12
C ILE A 174 28.11 -26.74 -27.33
N LYS A 175 28.85 -26.51 -28.42
CA LYS A 175 28.93 -27.43 -29.55
C LYS A 175 29.94 -28.52 -29.21
N ASP A 176 29.48 -29.76 -29.35
CA ASP A 176 30.24 -31.00 -29.19
C ASP A 176 31.43 -31.09 -30.15
N ILE A 177 32.51 -31.72 -29.69
CA ILE A 177 33.20 -32.84 -30.38
C ILE A 177 33.89 -33.69 -29.29
N GLN A 178 33.27 -34.84 -29.05
CA GLN A 178 33.83 -36.19 -28.94
C GLN A 178 35.19 -36.45 -28.26
N ASN A 179 35.08 -37.34 -27.27
CA ASN A 179 35.89 -38.52 -26.99
C ASN A 179 36.97 -38.50 -25.89
N LEU A 180 36.85 -39.57 -25.09
CA LEU A 180 37.81 -40.23 -24.18
C LEU A 180 37.98 -39.63 -22.77
N ASN A 181 37.22 -40.21 -21.84
CA ASN A 181 37.69 -40.42 -20.48
C ASN A 181 38.35 -41.80 -20.41
N GLU A 182 39.65 -41.85 -20.13
CA GLU A 182 40.19 -42.83 -19.20
C GLU A 182 41.17 -42.14 -18.25
N ASN A 183 40.80 -42.18 -16.96
CA ASN A 183 41.63 -42.55 -15.84
C ASN A 183 42.74 -41.61 -15.28
N ILE A 184 42.52 -41.27 -14.00
CA ILE A 184 43.44 -41.50 -12.86
C ILE A 184 44.46 -40.40 -12.47
N ARG A 185 44.29 -39.93 -11.21
CA ARG A 185 45.24 -39.49 -10.16
C ARG A 185 46.10 -38.20 -10.24
N LEU A 186 46.02 -37.49 -9.10
CA LEU A 186 47.05 -36.83 -8.27
C LEU A 186 47.87 -35.61 -8.77
N SER A 187 47.98 -34.66 -7.82
CA SER A 187 49.11 -33.79 -7.45
C SER A 187 49.49 -32.55 -8.29
N SER A 188 49.41 -31.39 -7.61
CA SER A 188 50.39 -30.27 -7.49
C SER A 188 50.88 -29.47 -8.71
N ILE A 189 51.25 -28.20 -8.42
CA ILE A 189 52.08 -27.22 -9.17
C ILE A 189 51.26 -26.26 -10.07
N SER A 190 51.11 -24.98 -9.71
CA SER A 190 51.96 -23.77 -9.90
C SER A 190 51.99 -23.21 -11.34
N ASP A 191 52.03 -21.88 -11.40
CA ASP A 191 52.31 -20.98 -12.55
C ASP A 191 51.26 -20.85 -13.67
N SER A 192 51.12 -19.72 -14.36
CA SER A 192 51.42 -18.29 -14.19
C SER A 192 50.97 -17.62 -15.49
N SER A 193 50.68 -16.30 -15.45
CA SER A 193 50.78 -15.33 -16.58
C SER A 193 49.91 -15.55 -17.84
N GLU A 194 49.44 -14.57 -18.61
CA GLU A 194 49.47 -13.10 -18.63
C GLU A 194 48.57 -12.64 -19.82
N ASN A 195 48.06 -11.39 -19.73
CA ASN A 195 47.89 -10.37 -20.79
C ASN A 195 47.15 -10.66 -22.11
N ASP A 196 46.59 -9.71 -22.85
CA ASP A 196 46.16 -8.30 -22.68
C ASP A 196 45.46 -7.89 -24.00
N GLY A 197 44.72 -6.78 -23.99
CA GLY A 197 44.49 -5.91 -25.17
C GLY A 197 43.13 -6.06 -25.86
N GLU A 198 42.15 -5.18 -25.62
CA GLU A 198 41.87 -3.88 -26.31
C GLU A 198 41.19 -4.03 -27.69
N ASN A 199 39.88 -3.73 -27.84
CA ASN A 199 39.21 -2.44 -28.14
C ASN A 199 39.21 -2.00 -29.62
N LYS A 200 38.01 -1.91 -30.25
CA LYS A 200 37.40 -0.77 -31.02
C LYS A 200 36.30 -1.24 -32.01
N ILE A 201 35.03 -0.77 -31.92
CA ILE A 201 34.32 0.37 -32.59
C ILE A 201 33.59 -0.02 -33.92
N VAL A 202 32.46 0.67 -34.17
CA VAL A 202 31.58 0.81 -35.37
C VAL A 202 30.33 -0.10 -35.36
N GLU A 203 29.08 0.36 -35.11
CA GLU A 203 28.15 1.34 -35.76
C GLU A 203 27.22 0.69 -36.81
N SER A 204 25.96 1.18 -36.81
CA SER A 204 24.65 0.65 -37.27
C SER A 204 24.43 0.50 -38.80
N PRO A 205 23.30 -0.09 -39.30
CA PRO A 205 22.01 0.65 -39.46
C PRO A 205 20.67 -0.15 -39.39
N GLU A 206 19.59 0.61 -39.10
CA GLU A 206 18.17 0.67 -39.58
C GLU A 206 17.66 -0.29 -40.70
N SER A 207 16.35 -0.55 -40.99
CA SER A 207 14.99 -0.22 -40.46
C SER A 207 13.88 -0.90 -41.35
N LYS A 208 12.59 -0.81 -40.94
CA LYS A 208 11.30 -0.82 -41.75
C LYS A 208 10.78 -2.17 -42.35
N ILE A 209 9.49 -2.52 -42.54
CA ILE A 209 8.17 -1.85 -42.59
C ILE A 209 6.97 -2.87 -42.76
N PHE A 210 5.73 -2.44 -42.45
CA PHE A 210 4.38 -2.72 -43.06
C PHE A 210 3.25 -3.51 -42.31
N GLU A 211 2.03 -2.98 -42.47
CA GLU A 211 0.71 -3.26 -41.84
C GLU A 211 -0.32 -3.98 -42.76
N ASN A 212 -1.50 -4.28 -42.18
CA ASN A 212 -2.86 -4.46 -42.77
C ASN A 212 -3.21 -5.86 -43.34
N ASN A 213 -4.40 -6.49 -43.19
CA ASN A 213 -5.80 -6.06 -42.96
C ASN A 213 -6.70 -7.20 -42.37
N SER A 214 -7.91 -6.82 -41.94
CA SER A 214 -9.04 -7.57 -41.33
C SER A 214 -9.93 -8.43 -42.25
N SER A 215 -10.67 -9.42 -41.70
CA SER A 215 -12.11 -9.70 -42.00
C SER A 215 -12.74 -10.80 -41.12
N ILE A 216 -14.08 -10.87 -41.15
CA ILE A 216 -15.07 -11.34 -40.15
C ILE A 216 -15.62 -12.74 -40.46
N LEU A 217 -16.06 -13.52 -39.45
CA LEU A 217 -17.20 -14.45 -39.55
C LEU A 217 -17.80 -14.81 -38.18
N SER A 218 -19.12 -14.78 -38.13
CA SER A 218 -20.05 -15.02 -37.02
C SER A 218 -20.47 -16.50 -36.91
N ASN A 219 -20.84 -16.95 -35.70
CA ASN A 219 -22.06 -17.75 -35.41
C ASN A 219 -22.26 -18.02 -33.90
N GLY A 220 -23.52 -17.95 -33.45
CA GLY A 220 -24.01 -18.15 -32.07
C GLY A 220 -24.05 -19.63 -31.61
N LEU A 221 -24.70 -20.07 -30.52
CA LEU A 221 -25.73 -19.56 -29.61
C LEU A 221 -25.83 -20.56 -28.41
N ILE A 222 -26.26 -20.06 -27.24
CA ILE A 222 -27.12 -20.71 -26.20
C ILE A 222 -26.52 -21.60 -25.06
N THR A 223 -26.42 -20.95 -23.89
CA THR A 223 -26.90 -21.27 -22.51
C THR A 223 -26.85 -22.69 -21.89
N LYS A 224 -26.43 -22.76 -20.60
CA LYS A 224 -27.34 -22.98 -19.43
C LYS A 224 -26.65 -22.84 -18.05
N LYS A 225 -27.46 -22.38 -17.10
CA LYS A 225 -27.23 -21.88 -15.73
C LYS A 225 -26.91 -22.96 -14.67
N ARG A 226 -26.29 -22.56 -13.54
CA ARG A 226 -26.67 -23.03 -12.19
C ARG A 226 -26.67 -21.90 -11.14
N LYS A 227 -27.68 -21.99 -10.25
CA LYS A 227 -28.27 -21.02 -9.31
C LYS A 227 -27.49 -20.85 -7.99
N LYS A 228 -27.62 -19.68 -7.34
CA LYS A 228 -27.80 -19.56 -5.87
C LYS A 228 -28.81 -18.45 -5.50
N ARG A 229 -29.40 -18.61 -4.32
CA ARG A 229 -30.78 -18.31 -3.90
C ARG A 229 -30.99 -16.88 -3.34
N LYS A 230 -32.26 -16.44 -3.41
CA LYS A 230 -32.86 -15.17 -2.96
C LYS A 230 -32.94 -14.99 -1.43
N LYS A 231 -32.87 -13.73 -0.96
CA LYS A 231 -33.64 -13.16 0.17
C LYS A 231 -34.27 -11.82 -0.26
N LYS A 232 -35.42 -11.49 0.35
CA LYS A 232 -36.56 -10.63 -0.08
C LYS A 232 -36.33 -9.09 -0.04
N PRO A 233 -37.23 -8.27 -0.63
CA PRO A 233 -36.94 -6.93 -1.15
C PRO A 233 -37.13 -5.83 -0.10
N LYS A 234 -36.39 -4.72 -0.26
CA LYS A 234 -36.77 -3.41 0.26
C LYS A 234 -37.27 -2.57 -0.91
N THR A 235 -38.43 -1.96 -0.69
CA THR A 235 -39.32 -1.29 -1.61
C THR A 235 -38.64 -0.13 -2.34
N THR A 236 -38.73 -0.16 -3.67
CA THR A 236 -38.25 0.88 -4.58
C THR A 236 -39.21 2.07 -4.54
N ILE A 237 -38.72 3.25 -4.17
CA ILE A 237 -39.40 4.52 -4.50
C ILE A 237 -38.77 4.99 -5.81
N THR A 238 -39.49 4.79 -6.90
CA THR A 238 -39.16 5.32 -8.23
C THR A 238 -39.56 6.80 -8.27
N VAL A 239 -38.59 7.71 -8.20
CA VAL A 239 -38.79 9.12 -8.53
C VAL A 239 -37.84 9.51 -9.65
N LYS A 240 -38.46 9.79 -10.80
CA LYS A 240 -38.08 10.67 -11.93
C LYS A 240 -36.58 10.78 -12.31
N CYS A 241 -36.21 10.07 -13.38
CA CYS A 241 -34.92 10.27 -14.06
C CYS A 241 -34.79 11.62 -14.80
N ALA A 242 -35.90 12.31 -15.10
CA ALA A 242 -35.89 13.56 -15.87
C ALA A 242 -35.32 14.77 -15.09
N GLU A 243 -35.56 14.84 -13.77
CA GLU A 243 -35.08 15.93 -12.92
C GLU A 243 -33.55 15.84 -12.66
N VAL A 244 -32.96 14.64 -12.78
CA VAL A 244 -31.49 14.42 -12.60
C VAL A 244 -30.71 15.06 -13.75
N GLU A 245 -31.19 14.90 -14.98
CA GLU A 245 -30.52 15.40 -16.18
C GLU A 245 -30.57 16.92 -16.27
N GLU A 246 -31.68 17.53 -15.82
CA GLU A 246 -31.85 18.98 -15.78
C GLU A 246 -30.90 19.65 -14.77
N VAL A 247 -30.78 19.10 -13.56
CA VAL A 247 -29.83 19.58 -12.54
C VAL A 247 -28.39 19.42 -13.03
N LYS A 248 -28.05 18.30 -13.69
CA LYS A 248 -26.71 18.10 -14.27
C LYS A 248 -26.38 19.14 -15.34
N LYS A 249 -27.34 19.44 -16.23
CA LYS A 249 -27.17 20.44 -17.28
C LYS A 249 -26.94 21.84 -16.68
N LEU A 250 -27.69 22.20 -15.64
CA LEU A 250 -27.52 23.47 -14.94
C LEU A 250 -26.14 23.57 -14.27
N LEU A 251 -25.72 22.52 -13.56
CA LEU A 251 -24.40 22.50 -12.91
C LEU A 251 -23.26 22.55 -13.93
N LEU A 252 -23.39 21.89 -15.08
CA LEU A 252 -22.45 21.99 -16.20
C LEU A 252 -22.34 23.43 -16.71
N GLN A 253 -23.47 24.09 -16.94
CA GLN A 253 -23.53 25.47 -17.40
C GLN A 253 -22.79 26.41 -16.43
N THR A 254 -22.96 26.25 -15.11
CA THR A 254 -22.25 27.09 -14.13
C THR A 254 -20.72 26.92 -14.17
N ILE A 255 -20.23 25.74 -14.58
CA ILE A 255 -18.78 25.49 -14.76
C ILE A 255 -18.28 26.11 -16.06
N GLU A 256 -19.06 26.03 -17.14
CA GLU A 256 -18.74 26.65 -18.43
C GLU A 256 -18.70 28.18 -18.32
N GLU A 257 -19.66 28.76 -17.61
CA GLU A 257 -19.76 30.20 -17.32
C GLU A 257 -18.73 30.67 -16.27
N LYS A 258 -18.13 29.72 -15.52
CA LYS A 258 -17.15 29.96 -14.45
C LYS A 258 -17.68 30.86 -13.32
N ASP A 259 -19.00 30.96 -13.17
CA ASP A 259 -19.64 31.75 -12.14
C ASP A 259 -19.77 30.94 -10.84
N SER A 260 -19.04 31.35 -9.80
CA SER A 260 -19.10 30.68 -8.48
C SER A 260 -20.36 31.03 -7.69
N GLU A 261 -20.96 32.19 -7.96
CA GLU A 261 -22.14 32.67 -7.26
C GLU A 261 -23.39 31.96 -7.79
N ALA A 262 -23.51 31.80 -9.12
CA ALA A 262 -24.53 30.96 -9.73
C ALA A 262 -24.46 29.50 -9.25
N LEU A 263 -23.25 28.92 -9.15
CA LEU A 263 -23.08 27.58 -8.57
C LEU A 263 -23.53 27.54 -7.10
N SER A 264 -23.19 28.56 -6.30
CA SER A 264 -23.61 28.64 -4.91
C SER A 264 -25.12 28.67 -4.78
N LYS A 265 -25.82 29.50 -5.58
CA LYS A 265 -27.29 29.56 -5.62
C LYS A 265 -27.92 28.22 -6.03
N CYS A 266 -27.33 27.55 -7.04
CA CYS A 266 -27.78 26.22 -7.47
C CYS A 266 -27.60 25.15 -6.39
N LEU A 267 -26.55 25.24 -5.57
CA LEU A 267 -26.26 24.28 -4.49
C LEU A 267 -27.02 24.58 -3.19
N LEU A 268 -27.34 25.85 -2.93
CA LEU A 268 -28.10 26.32 -1.77
C LEU A 268 -29.62 26.17 -1.94
N LEU A 269 -30.10 25.83 -3.14
CA LEU A 269 -31.53 25.65 -3.47
C LEU A 269 -32.38 26.92 -3.24
N GLU A 270 -31.77 28.11 -3.23
CA GLU A 270 -32.42 29.36 -2.82
C GLU A 270 -33.59 29.79 -3.72
N ASP A 271 -33.63 29.37 -5.00
CA ASP A 271 -34.65 29.80 -5.96
C ASP A 271 -35.57 28.66 -6.47
N SER A 272 -35.31 27.41 -6.11
CA SER A 272 -36.04 26.26 -6.68
C SER A 272 -37.09 25.71 -5.73
N ASN A 273 -38.37 25.88 -6.08
CA ASN A 273 -39.55 25.19 -5.52
C ASN A 273 -39.53 23.65 -5.64
N ASN A 274 -38.35 23.03 -5.73
CA ASN A 274 -38.16 21.60 -5.90
C ASN A 274 -37.59 21.00 -4.62
N LEU A 275 -38.33 20.02 -4.11
CA LEU A 275 -38.00 19.17 -2.96
C LEU A 275 -36.81 18.25 -3.28
N ILE A 276 -35.67 18.81 -3.70
CA ILE A 276 -34.43 18.07 -3.91
C ILE A 276 -33.86 17.77 -2.52
N THR A 277 -34.08 16.54 -2.07
CA THR A 277 -33.47 16.06 -0.83
C THR A 277 -31.94 16.13 -0.94
N LYS A 278 -31.25 16.46 0.16
CA LYS A 278 -29.78 16.51 0.24
C LYS A 278 -29.12 15.25 -0.34
N GLU A 279 -29.70 14.08 -0.07
CA GLU A 279 -29.21 12.79 -0.58
C GLU A 279 -29.27 12.70 -2.12
N TYR A 280 -30.26 13.33 -2.75
CA TYR A 280 -30.41 13.36 -4.20
C TYR A 280 -29.36 14.27 -4.85
N LEU A 281 -29.11 15.44 -4.24
CA LEU A 281 -28.05 16.35 -4.70
C LEU A 281 -26.67 15.67 -4.63
N GLU A 282 -26.35 15.02 -3.52
CA GLU A 282 -25.09 14.29 -3.34
C GLU A 282 -24.92 13.16 -4.38
N LYS A 283 -26.02 12.48 -4.73
CA LYS A 283 -25.98 11.45 -5.79
C LYS A 283 -25.68 12.08 -7.16
N SER A 284 -26.39 13.14 -7.54
CA SER A 284 -26.21 13.81 -8.83
C SER A 284 -24.80 14.38 -9.00
N LEU A 285 -24.20 14.93 -7.94
CA LEU A 285 -22.83 15.48 -7.94
C LEU A 285 -21.74 14.42 -8.16
N ASN A 286 -22.04 13.15 -7.88
CA ASN A 286 -21.09 12.04 -7.96
C ASN A 286 -21.29 11.15 -9.19
N GLU A 287 -22.32 11.42 -9.99
CA GLU A 287 -22.56 10.72 -11.25
C GLU A 287 -21.65 11.24 -12.37
N PRO A 288 -21.31 10.39 -13.35
CA PRO A 288 -20.53 10.81 -14.51
C PRO A 288 -21.34 11.74 -15.41
N ILE A 289 -20.64 12.70 -16.00
CA ILE A 289 -21.21 13.77 -16.82
C ILE A 289 -20.84 13.64 -18.29
N ASP A 290 -19.71 13.00 -18.59
CA ASP A 290 -19.22 12.80 -19.95
C ASP A 290 -18.92 11.32 -20.25
N GLU A 291 -18.61 11.03 -21.52
CA GLU A 291 -18.21 9.70 -22.01
C GLU A 291 -16.90 9.20 -21.40
N SER A 292 -16.09 10.10 -20.83
CA SER A 292 -14.86 9.81 -20.10
C SER A 292 -15.10 9.44 -18.64
N ASN A 293 -16.37 9.40 -18.21
CA ASN A 293 -16.78 9.10 -16.84
C ASN A 293 -16.22 10.12 -15.81
N ASN A 294 -16.02 11.37 -16.24
CA ASN A 294 -15.65 12.49 -15.38
C ASN A 294 -16.88 12.96 -14.60
N THR A 295 -16.70 13.16 -13.30
CA THR A 295 -17.71 13.83 -12.46
C THR A 295 -17.57 15.34 -12.56
N ILE A 296 -18.52 16.09 -11.98
CA ILE A 296 -18.47 17.56 -11.99
C ILE A 296 -17.20 18.11 -11.34
N LEU A 297 -16.71 17.42 -10.31
CA LEU A 297 -15.48 17.77 -9.60
C LEU A 297 -14.24 17.57 -10.47
N HIS A 298 -14.25 16.61 -11.41
CA HIS A 298 -13.18 16.45 -12.40
C HIS A 298 -13.13 17.66 -13.34
N LEU A 299 -14.28 18.09 -13.87
CA LEU A 299 -14.36 19.25 -14.76
C LEU A 299 -13.88 20.52 -14.05
N ALA A 300 -14.37 20.79 -12.84
CA ALA A 300 -13.91 21.93 -12.05
C ALA A 300 -12.39 21.90 -11.78
N SER A 301 -11.81 20.70 -11.63
CA SER A 301 -10.36 20.51 -11.46
C SER A 301 -9.57 20.78 -12.74
N THR A 302 -10.07 20.34 -13.90
CA THR A 302 -9.45 20.60 -15.21
C THR A 302 -9.44 22.09 -15.52
N TYR A 303 -10.55 22.79 -15.23
CA TYR A 303 -10.69 24.23 -15.47
C TYR A 303 -10.05 25.11 -14.39
N CYS A 304 -9.39 24.52 -13.38
CA CYS A 304 -8.75 25.23 -12.27
C CYS A 304 -9.68 26.18 -11.49
N LEU A 305 -10.95 25.80 -11.31
CA LEU A 305 -11.95 26.63 -10.63
C LEU A 305 -11.90 26.43 -9.11
N HIS A 306 -11.06 27.20 -8.41
CA HIS A 306 -10.78 27.02 -6.97
C HIS A 306 -12.03 27.12 -6.10
N ASN A 307 -12.90 28.10 -6.34
CA ASN A 307 -14.11 28.34 -5.57
C ASN A 307 -15.15 27.22 -5.80
N HIS A 308 -15.36 26.84 -7.06
CA HIS A 308 -16.26 25.74 -7.43
C HIS A 308 -15.83 24.42 -6.80
N ILE A 309 -14.52 24.10 -6.82
CA ILE A 309 -14.01 22.89 -6.16
C ILE A 309 -14.32 22.90 -4.67
N TYR A 310 -14.12 24.04 -3.98
CA TYR A 310 -14.40 24.14 -2.55
C TYR A 310 -15.89 23.95 -2.25
N LEU A 311 -16.77 24.62 -3.02
CA LEU A 311 -18.23 24.49 -2.87
C LEU A 311 -18.69 23.06 -3.15
N LEU A 312 -18.26 22.45 -4.25
CA LEU A 312 -18.62 21.07 -4.61
C LEU A 312 -18.21 20.07 -3.53
N LEU A 313 -17.01 20.20 -2.96
CA LEU A 313 -16.55 19.40 -1.82
C LEU A 313 -17.38 19.67 -0.56
N GLN A 314 -17.87 20.90 -0.35
CA GLN A 314 -18.75 21.25 0.77
C GLN A 314 -20.14 20.60 0.63
N TYR A 315 -20.68 20.51 -0.58
CA TYR A 315 -22.03 19.99 -0.86
C TYR A 315 -22.08 18.50 -1.22
N GLY A 316 -20.96 17.77 -1.16
CA GLY A 316 -20.97 16.31 -1.21
C GLY A 316 -20.30 15.65 -2.42
N SER A 317 -19.64 16.41 -3.30
CA SER A 317 -18.81 15.83 -4.35
C SER A 317 -17.61 15.09 -3.76
N ASN A 318 -17.54 13.78 -4.01
CA ASN A 318 -16.49 12.93 -3.47
C ASN A 318 -15.21 13.03 -4.33
N PRO A 319 -14.05 13.39 -3.74
CA PRO A 319 -12.77 13.49 -4.46
C PRO A 319 -12.14 12.11 -4.78
N ILE A 320 -12.77 11.02 -4.38
CA ILE A 320 -12.26 9.65 -4.51
C ILE A 320 -12.62 9.02 -5.86
N HIS A 321 -13.70 9.51 -6.50
CA HIS A 321 -14.16 8.95 -7.76
C HIS A 321 -13.09 9.09 -8.82
N LYS A 322 -12.96 8.04 -9.63
CA LYS A 322 -11.99 7.98 -10.72
C LYS A 322 -12.73 7.96 -12.04
N ASN A 323 -12.18 8.69 -13.00
CA ASN A 323 -12.65 8.65 -14.38
C ASN A 323 -12.18 7.36 -15.10
N LYS A 324 -12.49 7.25 -16.40
CA LYS A 324 -12.12 6.09 -17.24
C LYS A 324 -10.60 5.84 -17.28
N ASP A 325 -9.80 6.89 -17.16
CA ASP A 325 -8.32 6.82 -17.10
C ASP A 325 -7.79 6.45 -15.70
N ALA A 326 -8.68 6.11 -14.76
CA ALA A 326 -8.37 5.83 -13.36
C ALA A 326 -7.71 7.00 -12.61
N LYS A 327 -7.93 8.24 -13.07
CA LYS A 327 -7.47 9.48 -12.42
C LYS A 327 -8.54 10.07 -11.52
N THR A 328 -8.12 10.60 -10.39
CA THR A 328 -8.98 11.38 -9.47
C THR A 328 -9.05 12.86 -9.87
N PRO A 329 -10.03 13.65 -9.39
CA PRO A 329 -10.08 15.09 -9.64
C PRO A 329 -8.78 15.81 -9.27
N TYR A 330 -8.16 15.40 -8.16
CA TYR A 330 -6.88 15.94 -7.72
C TYR A 330 -5.73 15.67 -8.71
N GLU A 331 -5.69 14.49 -9.32
CA GLU A 331 -4.67 14.13 -10.31
C GLU A 331 -4.90 14.81 -11.66
N LEU A 332 -6.15 15.13 -11.98
CA LEU A 332 -6.53 15.85 -13.19
C LEU A 332 -6.19 17.35 -13.11
N ALA A 333 -6.12 17.92 -11.90
CA ALA A 333 -5.76 19.31 -11.69
C ALA A 333 -4.33 19.61 -12.21
N PRO A 334 -4.16 20.51 -13.20
CA PRO A 334 -2.84 20.80 -13.77
C PRO A 334 -1.98 21.58 -12.77
N ASP A 335 -2.58 22.56 -12.07
CA ASP A 335 -1.86 23.53 -11.26
C ASP A 335 -1.68 23.13 -9.79
N LYS A 336 -0.59 23.63 -9.22
CA LYS A 336 -0.32 23.49 -7.79
C LYS A 336 -1.32 24.27 -6.93
N SER A 337 -1.84 25.39 -7.40
CA SER A 337 -2.87 26.19 -6.72
C SER A 337 -4.15 25.39 -6.54
N THR A 338 -4.63 24.76 -7.62
CA THR A 338 -5.83 23.90 -7.64
C THR A 338 -5.68 22.70 -6.70
N ARG A 339 -4.54 22.01 -6.78
CA ARG A 339 -4.19 20.92 -5.86
C ARG A 339 -4.13 21.35 -4.38
N LYS A 340 -3.79 22.60 -4.07
CA LYS A 340 -3.80 23.11 -2.68
C LYS A 340 -5.21 23.24 -2.14
N VAL A 341 -6.22 23.53 -2.96
CA VAL A 341 -7.61 23.68 -2.50
C VAL A 341 -8.10 22.39 -1.85
N PHE A 342 -7.87 21.24 -2.49
CA PHE A 342 -8.19 19.93 -1.91
C PHE A 342 -7.50 19.67 -0.57
N ARG A 343 -6.22 20.06 -0.46
CA ARG A 343 -5.43 19.88 0.78
C ARG A 343 -5.84 20.83 1.90
N LYS A 344 -6.27 22.05 1.55
CA LYS A 344 -6.86 23.01 2.49
C LYS A 344 -8.21 22.50 2.98
N PHE A 345 -9.06 22.04 2.07
CA PHE A 345 -10.36 21.47 2.42
C PHE A 345 -10.21 20.25 3.35
N MET A 346 -9.26 19.35 3.07
CA MET A 346 -8.93 18.22 3.94
C MET A 346 -8.40 18.64 5.32
N ALA A 347 -7.74 19.81 5.42
CA ALA A 347 -7.29 20.33 6.71
C ALA A 347 -8.47 20.83 7.57
N VAL A 348 -9.50 21.41 6.94
CA VAL A 348 -10.70 21.90 7.62
C VAL A 348 -11.66 20.75 7.95
N PHE A 349 -11.78 19.76 7.06
CA PHE A 349 -12.73 18.64 7.19
C PHE A 349 -12.04 17.27 7.10
N PRO A 350 -11.17 16.89 8.05
CA PRO A 350 -10.35 15.68 7.96
C PRO A 350 -11.15 14.37 7.88
N ASP A 351 -12.35 14.33 8.46
CA ASP A 351 -13.16 13.11 8.56
C ASP A 351 -14.27 13.02 7.49
N LYS A 352 -14.40 14.02 6.61
CA LYS A 352 -15.54 14.10 5.68
C LYS A 352 -15.45 13.09 4.53
N TYR A 353 -14.25 12.81 4.05
CA TYR A 353 -14.01 11.87 2.97
C TYR A 353 -12.85 10.93 3.31
N ASP A 354 -12.82 9.75 2.69
CA ASP A 354 -11.69 8.83 2.76
C ASP A 354 -10.56 9.32 1.82
N TYR A 355 -9.85 10.35 2.26
CA TYR A 355 -8.83 11.05 1.47
C TYR A 355 -7.65 10.15 1.07
N ASP A 356 -7.37 9.07 1.81
CA ASP A 356 -6.31 8.11 1.47
C ASP A 356 -6.55 7.46 0.10
N LYS A 357 -7.82 7.26 -0.28
CA LYS A 357 -8.20 6.70 -1.58
C LYS A 357 -8.14 7.71 -2.73
N SER A 358 -8.16 9.01 -2.42
CA SER A 358 -8.11 10.11 -3.40
C SER A 358 -6.69 10.48 -3.86
N ARG A 359 -5.66 9.79 -3.35
CA ARG A 359 -4.22 10.07 -3.62
C ARG A 359 -3.80 11.50 -3.25
N LEU A 360 -4.58 12.18 -2.40
CA LEU A 360 -4.24 13.48 -1.85
C LEU A 360 -3.05 13.34 -0.88
N PRO A 361 -1.95 14.10 -1.06
CA PRO A 361 -0.92 14.20 -0.04
C PRO A 361 -1.48 14.98 1.16
N GLY A 362 -0.98 14.64 2.36
CA GLY A 362 -1.51 15.09 3.67
C GLY A 362 -1.89 16.59 3.80
N PRO A 363 -2.67 16.94 4.83
CA PRO A 363 -3.41 18.19 4.89
C PRO A 363 -2.46 19.39 4.84
N LEU A 364 -2.93 20.47 4.21
CA LEU A 364 -2.17 21.71 4.14
C LEU A 364 -2.75 22.69 5.14
N THR A 365 -2.40 22.49 6.42
CA THR A 365 -2.76 23.41 7.51
C THR A 365 -2.08 24.75 7.33
N GLU A 366 -2.70 25.83 7.83
CA GLU A 366 -2.13 27.18 7.79
C GLU A 366 -0.81 27.24 8.57
N GLU A 367 -0.75 26.58 9.73
CA GLU A 367 0.47 26.42 10.54
C GLU A 367 1.62 25.80 9.73
N LEU A 368 1.35 24.74 8.95
CA LEU A 368 2.38 24.10 8.12
C LEU A 368 2.81 24.99 6.94
N GLN A 369 1.93 25.87 6.45
CA GLN A 369 2.31 26.85 5.42
C GLN A 369 3.22 27.93 5.99
N GLU A 370 2.98 28.39 7.21
CA GLU A 370 3.82 29.36 7.91
C GLU A 370 5.18 28.76 8.24
N GLU A 371 5.23 27.54 8.79
CA GLU A 371 6.48 26.83 9.04
C GLU A 371 7.30 26.62 7.75
N LEU A 372 6.64 26.28 6.63
CA LEU A 372 7.32 26.17 5.34
C LEU A 372 7.83 27.51 4.81
N LYS A 373 7.12 28.62 5.06
CA LYS A 373 7.57 29.98 4.71
C LYS A 373 8.75 30.40 5.59
N GLU A 374 8.69 30.17 6.89
CA GLU A 374 9.78 30.46 7.83
C GLU A 374 11.02 29.63 7.50
N ARG A 375 10.87 28.33 7.26
CA ARG A 375 11.98 27.46 6.86
C ARG A 375 12.61 27.89 5.55
N LYS A 376 11.84 28.43 4.60
CA LYS A 376 12.38 29.04 3.37
C LYS A 376 13.15 30.33 3.67
N LYS A 377 12.59 31.23 4.49
CA LYS A 377 13.25 32.47 4.92
C LYS A 377 14.57 32.17 5.66
N ALA A 378 14.55 31.22 6.60
CA ALA A 378 15.73 30.79 7.36
C ALA A 378 16.82 30.17 6.46
N LYS A 379 16.43 29.36 5.47
CA LYS A 379 17.38 28.82 4.47
C LYS A 379 18.00 29.93 3.61
N GLN A 380 17.21 30.91 3.18
CA GLN A 380 17.72 32.05 2.41
C GLN A 380 18.66 32.91 3.25
N LYS A 381 18.34 33.13 4.54
CA LYS A 381 19.21 33.88 5.46
C LYS A 381 20.56 33.17 5.66
N ARG A 382 20.55 31.87 5.97
CA ARG A 382 21.78 31.07 6.10
C ARG A 382 22.61 31.01 4.81
N ALA A 383 21.96 31.01 3.64
CA ALA A 383 22.67 31.04 2.37
C ALA A 383 23.36 32.39 2.13
N LYS A 384 22.74 33.50 2.55
CA LYS A 384 23.36 34.83 2.49
C LYS A 384 24.53 34.95 3.48
N GLU A 385 24.35 34.49 4.72
CA GLU A 385 25.41 34.49 5.75
C GLU A 385 26.64 33.67 5.32
N ARG A 386 26.42 32.51 4.69
CA ARG A 386 27.51 31.70 4.13
C ARG A 386 28.29 32.41 3.04
N LYS A 387 27.62 33.12 2.13
CA LYS A 387 28.29 33.87 1.06
C LYS A 387 29.13 35.03 1.63
N VAL A 388 28.60 35.75 2.62
CA VAL A 388 29.34 36.84 3.28
C VAL A 388 30.57 36.32 4.03
N ALA A 389 30.48 35.14 4.66
CA ALA A 389 31.61 34.50 5.34
C ALA A 389 32.65 33.88 4.38
N GLU A 390 32.33 33.74 3.10
CA GLU A 390 33.24 33.24 2.05
C GLU A 390 33.98 34.40 1.33
N GLU A 391 33.49 35.63 1.48
CA GLU A 391 34.05 36.87 0.91
C GLU A 391 34.93 37.67 1.91
N LEU A 392 34.99 37.24 3.18
CA LEU A 392 35.86 37.73 4.25
C LEU A 392 37.02 36.74 4.46
#